data_AF-A0A838QUS7-F1
#
_entry.id   AF-A0A838QUS7-F1
#
_cell.length_a   1.000
_cell.length_b   1.000
_cell.length_c   1.000
_cell.angle_alpha   90.00
_cell.angle_beta   90.00
_cell.angle_gamma   90.00
#
_symmetry.space_group_name_H-M   'P 1'
#
loop_
_entity.id
_entity.type
_entity.pdbx_description
1 polymer ?
#
loop_
_entity_poly.entity_id
_entity_poly.type
_entity_poly.pdbx_seq_one_letter_code
_entity_poly.pdbx_strand_id
1 'polypeptide(L)' 'IDLAHLAWSLENLAAGTPVNVIEVDEDAAKWSLVALERMLEVR' A
#
# COMPACT_ATOMS: atom_id res chain seq x y z
N ILE A 1 11.83 6.34 2.46
CA ILE A 1 12.42 5.08 1.95
C ILE A 1 13.72 5.43 1.23
N ASP A 2 14.79 4.68 1.44
CA ASP A 2 16.06 4.89 0.73
C ASP A 2 16.20 3.94 -0.47
N LEU A 3 17.26 4.15 -1.26
CA LEU A 3 17.50 3.40 -2.50
C LEU A 3 17.71 1.89 -2.23
N ALA A 4 18.40 1.54 -1.16
CA ALA A 4 18.70 0.14 -0.85
C ALA A 4 17.43 -0.63 -0.48
N HIS A 5 16.56 -0.04 0.35
CA HIS A 5 15.28 -0.65 0.73
C HIS A 5 14.32 -0.77 -0.46
N LEU A 6 14.32 0.20 -1.37
CA LEU A 6 13.53 0.12 -2.60
C LEU A 6 14.04 -1.00 -3.52
N ALA A 7 15.36 -1.06 -3.77
CA ALA A 7 15.95 -2.09 -4.62
C ALA A 7 15.62 -3.49 -4.10
N TRP A 8 15.80 -3.73 -2.80
CA TRP A 8 15.48 -5.00 -2.17
C TRP A 8 14.00 -5.40 -2.30
N SER A 9 13.09 -4.43 -2.12
CA SER A 9 11.64 -4.68 -2.26
C SER A 9 11.28 -5.08 -3.70
N LEU A 10 11.88 -4.44 -4.70
CA LEU A 10 11.65 -4.74 -6.12
C LEU A 10 12.26 -6.08 -6.55
N GLU A 11 13.45 -6.41 -6.06
CA GLU A 11 14.09 -7.71 -6.31
C GLU A 11 13.23 -8.87 -5.83
N ASN A 12 12.68 -8.74 -4.60
CA ASN A 12 11.77 -9.72 -4.03
C ASN A 12 10.45 -9.83 -4.79
N LEU A 13 9.91 -8.70 -5.24
CA LEU A 13 8.71 -8.70 -6.09
C LEU A 13 8.98 -9.42 -7.42
N ALA A 14 10.12 -9.17 -8.07
CA ALA A 14 10.51 -9.83 -9.31
C ALA A 14 10.79 -11.33 -9.13
N ALA A 15 11.32 -11.73 -7.97
CA ALA A 15 11.58 -13.13 -7.61
C ALA A 15 10.31 -13.90 -7.20
N GLY A 16 9.15 -13.24 -7.10
CA GLY A 16 7.89 -13.86 -6.68
C GLY A 16 7.79 -14.09 -5.17
N THR A 17 8.65 -13.45 -4.37
CA THR A 17 8.66 -13.52 -2.91
C THR A 17 8.41 -12.14 -2.31
N PRO A 18 7.23 -11.53 -2.53
CA PRO A 18 6.97 -10.16 -2.13
C PRO A 18 7.16 -9.97 -0.61
N VAL A 19 7.87 -8.90 -0.25
CA VAL A 19 8.14 -8.50 1.14
C VAL A 19 7.40 -7.22 1.46
N ASN A 20 7.15 -6.97 2.75
CA ASN A 20 6.45 -5.77 3.22
C ASN A 20 5.06 -5.58 2.56
N VAL A 21 4.35 -6.68 2.28
CA VAL A 21 2.98 -6.63 1.80
C VAL A 21 2.13 -5.96 2.89
N ILE A 22 1.51 -4.84 2.54
CA ILE A 22 0.64 -4.10 3.45
C ILE A 22 -0.76 -4.68 3.30
N GLU A 23 -1.24 -5.31 4.36
CA GLU A 23 -2.62 -5.76 4.47
C GLU A 23 -3.32 -4.95 5.54
N VAL A 24 -4.54 -4.51 5.22
CA VAL A 24 -5.39 -3.76 6.13
C VAL A 24 -6.63 -4.61 6.36
N ASP A 25 -7.09 -4.63 7.61
CA ASP A 25 -8.37 -5.26 7.97
C ASP A 25 -9.52 -4.75 7.08
N GLU A 26 -10.44 -5.65 6.73
CA GLU A 26 -11.48 -5.38 5.73
C GLU A 26 -12.39 -4.20 6.15
N ASP A 27 -12.78 -4.14 7.42
CA ASP A 27 -13.65 -3.07 7.93
C ASP A 27 -12.92 -1.72 7.91
N ALA A 28 -11.66 -1.71 8.33
CA ALA A 28 -10.82 -0.52 8.28
C ALA A 28 -10.63 -0.03 6.84
N ALA A 29 -10.27 -0.93 5.92
CA ALA A 29 -10.06 -0.60 4.51
C ALA A 29 -11.32 0.02 3.87
N LYS A 30 -12.49 -0.58 4.14
CA LYS A 30 -13.78 -0.12 3.63
C LYS A 30 -14.10 1.30 4.08
N TRP A 31 -14.04 1.57 5.38
CA TRP A 31 -14.43 2.88 5.91
C TRP A 31 -13.38 3.97 5.64
N SER A 32 -12.09 3.61 5.58
CA SER A 32 -11.04 4.53 5.15
C SER A 32 -11.21 4.95 3.69
N LEU A 33 -11.56 4.02 2.79
CA LEU A 33 -11.80 4.35 1.38
C LEU A 33 -12.94 5.35 1.21
N VAL A 34 -14.09 5.13 1.88
CA VAL A 34 -15.24 6.06 1.84
C VAL A 34 -14.86 7.46 2.34
N ALA A 35 -14.03 7.55 3.39
CA ALA A 35 -13.56 8.83 3.89
C ALA A 35 -12.64 9.54 2.87
N LEU A 36 -11.71 8.80 2.26
CA LEU A 36 -10.79 9.33 1.24
C LEU A 36 -11.55 9.79 -0.02
N GLU A 37 -12.54 9.04 -0.48
CA GLU A 37 -13.39 9.41 -1.62
C GLU A 37 -14.07 10.76 -1.36
N ARG A 38 -14.71 10.93 -0.19
CA ARG A 38 -15.34 12.19 0.21
C ARG A 38 -14.35 13.35 0.27
N MET A 39 -13.11 13.09 0.70
CA MET A 39 -12.07 14.14 0.73
C MET A 39 -11.69 14.60 -0.67
N LEU A 40 -11.57 13.67 -1.62
CA LEU A 40 -11.19 13.97 -3.00
C LEU A 40 -12.33 14.61 -3.81
N GLU A 41 -13.58 14.38 -3.43
CA GLU A 41 -14.76 15.02 -4.02
C GLU A 41 -14.86 16.52 -3.68
N VAL A 42 -14.25 16.96 -2.58
CA VAL A 42 -14.20 18.38 -2.21
C VAL A 42 -13.10 19.07 -3.02
N ARG A 43 -13.51 19.75 -4.10
CA ARG A 43 -12.64 20.54 -4.98
C ARG A 43 -12.18 21.85 -4.34
#